data_AF-A0A3M1JF57-F1
#
_entry.id   AF-A0A3M1JF57-F1
#
_cell.length_a   1.000
_cell.length_b   1.000
_cell.length_c   1.000
_cell.angle_alpha   90.00
_cell.angle_beta   90.00
_cell.angle_gamma   90.00
#
_symmetry.space_group_name_H-M   'P 1'
#
loop_
_entity.id
_entity.type
_entity.pdbx_description
1 polymer ?
#
loop_
_entity_poly.entity_id
_entity_poly.type
_entity_poly.pdbx_seq_one_letter_code
_entity_poly.pdbx_strand_id
1 'polypeptide(L)'
;EEAVRVGMIYRTYSAESFAEDSWALARQLAQMPTRGLGLTKRALNKALHNDLEHQLEVEEQLQVNAGETADYREGVAAFLEKRKPVFTGE
;
A
#
# COMPACT_ATOMS: atom_id res chain seq x y z
N GLU A 1 -14.84 6.01 17.86
CA GLU A 1 -14.61 4.62 18.31
C GLU A 1 -15.50 3.63 17.58
N GLU A 2 -16.83 3.78 17.62
CA GLU A 2 -17.76 2.85 16.94
C GLU A 2 -17.47 2.65 15.45
N ALA A 3 -17.23 3.73 14.68
CA ALA A 3 -16.91 3.64 13.25
C ALA A 3 -15.65 2.81 12.93
N VAL A 4 -14.69 2.74 13.86
CA VAL A 4 -13.51 1.86 13.74
C VAL A 4 -13.93 0.41 14.00
N ARG A 5 -14.71 0.18 15.06
CA ARG A 5 -15.20 -1.15 15.46
C ARG A 5 -15.99 -1.85 14.35
N VAL A 6 -16.81 -1.10 13.61
CA VAL A 6 -17.62 -1.63 12.49
C VAL A 6 -16.90 -1.62 11.14
N GLY A 7 -15.63 -1.19 11.10
CA GLY A 7 -14.80 -1.23 9.88
C GLY A 7 -15.09 -0.14 8.85
N MET A 8 -15.83 0.92 9.20
CA MET A 8 -16.08 2.05 8.28
C MET A 8 -14.84 2.93 8.07
N ILE A 9 -14.00 3.05 9.10
CA ILE A 9 -12.75 3.81 9.05
C ILE A 9 -11.61 3.00 9.67
N TYR A 10 -10.40 3.25 9.20
CA TYR A 10 -9.19 2.56 9.67
C TYR A 10 -8.86 2.88 11.14
N ARG A 11 -8.90 4.17 11.52
CA ARG A 11 -8.44 4.63 12.84
C ARG A 11 -9.04 5.98 13.21
N THR A 12 -9.12 6.26 14.52
CA THR A 12 -9.45 7.58 15.07
C THR A 12 -8.29 8.12 15.90
N TYR A 13 -8.15 9.44 15.93
CA TYR A 13 -7.22 10.19 16.76
C TYR A 13 -7.99 11.21 17.60
N SER A 14 -7.40 11.72 18.68
CA SER A 14 -7.99 12.83 19.42
C SER A 14 -7.90 14.11 18.59
N ALA A 15 -8.70 15.13 18.93
CA ALA A 15 -8.67 16.38 18.20
C ALA A 15 -7.29 17.06 18.29
N GLU A 16 -6.64 16.93 19.44
CA GLU A 16 -5.32 17.50 19.74
C GLU A 16 -4.20 16.83 18.92
N SER A 17 -4.25 15.51 18.74
CA SER A 17 -3.20 14.76 18.03
C SER A 17 -3.47 14.55 16.54
N PHE A 18 -4.70 14.82 16.07
CA PHE A 18 -5.14 14.48 14.71
C PHE A 18 -4.17 14.93 13.62
N ALA A 19 -3.73 16.19 13.67
CA ALA A 19 -2.82 16.74 12.66
C ALA A 19 -1.48 16.00 12.66
N GLU A 20 -0.87 15.81 13.83
CA GLU A 20 0.42 15.14 13.95
C GLU A 20 0.34 13.68 13.46
N ASP A 21 -0.63 12.93 13.96
CA ASP A 21 -0.78 11.50 13.68
C ASP A 21 -1.16 11.22 12.22
N SER A 22 -2.07 12.02 11.64
CA SER A 22 -2.46 11.86 10.24
C SER A 22 -1.31 12.20 9.28
N TRP A 23 -0.52 13.22 9.58
CA TRP A 23 0.68 13.54 8.80
C TRP A 23 1.79 12.51 8.98
N ALA A 24 1.94 11.90 10.17
CA ALA A 24 2.87 10.81 10.36
C ALA A 24 2.54 9.62 9.44
N LEU A 25 1.25 9.24 9.35
CA LEU A 25 0.79 8.22 8.42
C LEU A 25 1.07 8.60 6.95
N ALA A 26 0.74 9.84 6.56
CA ALA A 26 0.98 10.32 5.20
C ALA A 26 2.47 10.28 4.83
N ARG A 27 3.36 10.71 5.75
CA ARG A 27 4.81 10.66 5.56
C ARG A 27 5.33 9.23 5.44
N GLN A 28 4.79 8.31 6.24
CA GLN A 28 5.14 6.89 6.12
C GLN A 28 4.77 6.35 4.74
N LEU A 29 3.54 6.59 4.28
CA LEU A 29 3.09 6.14 2.96
C LEU A 29 3.89 6.76 1.81
N ALA A 30 4.31 8.02 1.95
CA ALA A 30 5.16 8.70 0.96
C ALA A 30 6.59 8.12 0.87
N GLN A 31 7.04 7.36 1.87
CA GLN A 31 8.34 6.68 1.88
C GLN A 31 8.24 5.19 1.48
N MET A 32 7.04 4.70 1.20
CA MET A 32 6.76 3.33 0.78
C MET A 32 6.81 3.22 -0.77
N PRO A 33 6.84 2.00 -1.34
CA PRO A 33 6.90 1.83 -2.79
C PRO A 33 5.60 2.31 -3.45
N THR A 34 5.56 3.58 -3.86
CA THR A 34 4.30 4.29 -4.12
C THR A 34 3.57 3.74 -5.34
N ARG A 35 4.31 3.25 -6.35
CA ARG A 35 3.74 2.47 -7.46
C ARG A 35 3.09 1.19 -6.99
N GLY A 36 3.77 0.41 -6.14
CA GLY A 36 3.21 -0.80 -5.52
C GLY A 36 1.91 -0.50 -4.77
N LEU A 37 1.90 0.52 -3.91
CA LEU A 37 0.70 0.96 -3.20
C LEU A 37 -0.45 1.33 -4.16
N GLY A 38 -0.13 2.03 -5.24
CA GLY A 38 -1.10 2.39 -6.29
C GLY A 38 -1.69 1.16 -7.01
N LEU A 39 -0.85 0.17 -7.31
CA LEU A 39 -1.28 -1.09 -7.92
C LEU A 39 -2.17 -1.89 -6.96
N THR A 40 -1.80 -2.01 -5.69
CA THR A 40 -2.63 -2.66 -4.66
C THR A 40 -4.00 -1.99 -4.52
N LYS A 41 -4.04 -0.64 -4.47
CA LYS A 41 -5.32 0.09 -4.41
C LYS A 41 -6.18 -0.15 -5.65
N ARG A 42 -5.55 -0.25 -6.84
CA ARG A 42 -6.26 -0.57 -8.09
C ARG A 42 -6.84 -1.98 -8.06
N ALA A 43 -6.08 -2.97 -7.58
CA ALA A 43 -6.56 -4.34 -7.42
C ALA A 43 -7.78 -4.39 -6.48
N LEU A 44 -7.67 -3.75 -5.30
CA LEU A 44 -8.75 -3.70 -4.31
C LEU A 44 -10.04 -3.07 -4.87
N ASN A 45 -9.91 -1.96 -5.60
CA ASN A 45 -11.08 -1.30 -6.21
C ASN A 45 -11.77 -2.17 -7.26
N LYS A 46 -11.01 -3.00 -8.00
CA LYS A 46 -11.55 -3.94 -8.98
C LYS A 46 -12.24 -5.14 -8.32
N ALA A 47 -11.70 -5.63 -7.21
CA ALA A 47 -12.27 -6.76 -6.47
C ALA A 47 -13.71 -6.54 -6.00
N LEU A 48 -14.14 -5.28 -5.84
CA LEU A 48 -15.53 -4.94 -5.49
C LEU A 48 -16.54 -5.30 -6.59
N HIS A 49 -16.08 -5.53 -7.82
CA HIS A 49 -16.95 -5.74 -9.00
C HIS A 49 -16.62 -7.04 -9.77
N ASN A 50 -15.45 -7.64 -9.50
CA ASN A 50 -15.03 -8.87 -10.13
C ASN A 50 -15.47 -10.09 -9.31
N ASP A 51 -15.65 -11.23 -9.98
CA ASP A 51 -15.59 -12.52 -9.30
C ASP A 51 -14.14 -12.91 -8.99
N LEU A 52 -13.96 -14.05 -8.33
CA LEU A 52 -12.65 -14.52 -7.90
C LEU A 52 -11.71 -14.79 -9.09
N GLU A 53 -12.21 -15.40 -10.15
CA GLU A 53 -11.39 -15.82 -11.30
C GLU A 53 -10.85 -14.60 -12.04
N HIS A 54 -11.71 -13.65 -12.41
CA HIS A 54 -11.30 -12.41 -13.06
C HIS A 54 -10.39 -11.56 -12.16
N GLN A 55 -10.60 -11.60 -10.84
CA GLN A 55 -9.74 -10.86 -9.91
C GLN A 55 -8.33 -11.44 -9.84
N LEU A 56 -8.17 -12.78 -9.91
CA LEU A 56 -6.85 -13.41 -9.97
C LEU A 56 -6.09 -13.03 -11.24
N GLU A 57 -6.77 -12.93 -12.39
CA GLU A 57 -6.15 -12.45 -13.64
C GLU A 57 -5.68 -10.98 -13.53
N VAL A 58 -6.48 -10.13 -12.89
CA VAL A 58 -6.11 -8.74 -12.61
C VAL A 58 -4.89 -8.68 -11.70
N GLU A 59 -4.87 -9.49 -10.64
CA GLU A 59 -3.75 -9.54 -9.70
C GLU A 59 -2.47 -10.03 -10.37
N GLU A 60 -2.55 -11.06 -11.22
CA GLU A 60 -1.41 -11.55 -12.01
C GLU A 60 -0.77 -10.41 -12.83
N GLN A 61 -1.57 -9.68 -13.61
CA GLN A 61 -1.09 -8.59 -14.45
C GLN A 61 -0.47 -7.45 -13.62
N LEU A 62 -1.10 -7.09 -12.50
CA LEU A 62 -0.58 -6.05 -11.62
C LEU A 62 0.69 -6.49 -10.89
N GLN A 63 0.82 -7.78 -10.57
CA GLN A 63 2.01 -8.33 -9.93
C GLN A 63 3.21 -8.32 -10.87
N VAL A 64 3.03 -8.63 -12.16
CA VAL A 64 4.07 -8.48 -13.19
C VAL A 64 4.56 -7.03 -13.24
N ASN A 65 3.62 -6.08 -13.35
CA ASN A 65 3.96 -4.66 -13.34
C ASN A 65 4.71 -4.23 -12.06
N ALA A 66 4.32 -4.76 -10.90
CA ALA A 66 5.00 -4.48 -9.64
C ALA A 66 6.43 -5.05 -9.62
N GLY A 67 6.63 -6.27 -10.14
CA GLY A 67 7.93 -6.94 -10.21
C GLY A 67 8.96 -6.25 -11.12
N GLU A 68 8.51 -5.44 -12.07
CA GLU A 68 9.39 -4.69 -12.98
C GLU A 68 9.91 -3.35 -12.40
N THR A 69 9.32 -2.90 -11.29
CA THR A 69 9.69 -1.63 -10.62
C THR A 69 11.11 -1.65 -10.05
N ALA A 70 11.72 -0.47 -9.96
CA ALA A 70 12.99 -0.29 -9.24
C ALA A 70 12.80 -0.56 -7.74
N ASP A 71 11.66 -0.16 -7.19
CA ASP A 71 11.32 -0.39 -5.79
C ASP A 71 11.20 -1.88 -5.43
N TYR A 72 10.73 -2.73 -6.35
CA TYR A 72 10.76 -4.18 -6.13
C TYR A 72 12.19 -4.70 -6.00
N ARG A 73 13.07 -4.31 -6.94
CA ARG A 73 14.49 -4.72 -6.93
C ARG A 73 15.18 -4.25 -5.65
N GLU A 74 14.96 -3.01 -5.25
CA GLU A 74 15.49 -2.44 -4.01
C GLU A 74 14.94 -3.15 -2.77
N GLY A 75 13.64 -3.44 -2.72
CA GLY A 75 13.03 -4.16 -1.61
C GLY A 75 13.64 -5.56 -1.42
N VAL A 76 13.84 -6.29 -2.52
CA VAL A 76 14.50 -7.61 -2.51
C VAL A 76 15.96 -7.49 -2.07
N ALA A 77 16.72 -6.56 -2.66
CA ALA A 77 18.13 -6.35 -2.32
C ALA A 77 18.31 -5.96 -0.84
N ALA A 78 17.57 -4.96 -0.37
CA ALA A 78 17.61 -4.49 1.01
C ALA A 78 17.26 -5.60 2.01
N PHE A 79 16.29 -6.46 1.68
CA PHE A 79 15.93 -7.62 2.49
C PHE A 79 17.08 -8.62 2.60
N LEU A 80 17.69 -9.01 1.47
CA LEU A 80 18.82 -9.93 1.43
C LEU A 80 20.05 -9.36 2.17
N GLU A 81 20.28 -8.05 2.03
CA GLU A 81 21.37 -7.31 2.68
C GLU A 81 21.06 -6.94 4.15
N LYS A 82 19.86 -7.22 4.65
CA LYS A 82 19.39 -6.89 6.01
C LYS A 82 19.50 -5.40 6.35
N ARG A 83 19.22 -4.52 5.38
CA ARG A 83 19.18 -3.07 5.56
C ARG A 83 17.78 -2.51 5.31
N LYS A 84 17.57 -1.26 5.70
CA LYS A 84 16.32 -0.55 5.38
C LYS A 84 16.30 -0.21 3.88
N PRO A 85 15.20 -0.47 3.15
CA PRO A 85 15.07 -0.08 1.75
C PRO A 85 14.87 1.44 1.61
N VAL A 86 15.31 1.98 0.47
CA VAL A 86 15.05 3.37 0.05
C VAL A 86 14.21 3.34 -1.22
N PHE A 87 12.90 3.52 -1.06
CA PHE A 87 11.96 3.53 -2.19
C PHE A 87 11.92 4.91 -2.86
N THR A 88 11.76 4.90 -4.17
CA THR A 88 11.72 6.09 -5.05
C THR A 88 10.37 6.26 -5.74
N GLY A 89 9.52 5.23 -5.73
CA GLY A 89 8.22 5.24 -6.39
C GLY A 89 8.26 4.90 -7.87
N GLU A 90 9.34 4.28 -8.37
CA GLU A 90 9.58 3.97 -9.79
C GLU A 90 9.58 2.47 -10.09
#